data_AF-A0A0W1A642-F1
#
_entry.id   AF-A0A0W1A642-F1
#
_cell.length_a   1.000
_cell.length_b   1.000
_cell.length_c   1.000
_cell.angle_alpha   90.00
_cell.angle_beta   90.00
_cell.angle_gamma   90.00
#
_symmetry.space_group_name_H-M   'P 1'
#
loop_
_entity.id
_entity.type
_entity.pdbx_description
1 polymer ?
#
loop_
_entity_poly.entity_id
_entity_poly.type
_entity_poly.pdbx_seq_one_letter_code
_entity_poly.pdbx_strand_id
1 'polypeptide(L)'
;MVIDINELINLYKPDSAGSENAHWIMIPDSKDNVIYSNAIGAVGDGIVNGWKIHISIAPEQMAQAVVLIAQELINEDAPRAAIKFASNALARTGQPSKQVAVKFYDDELKDKKAILNFLNRIDATLKAHKIGTDKRPINSDEMEKKAKYDAVIYDDLGTPSRFNYRNENCIVLLDDIYQMAGGVGDTTERDGSVLVRQSYYLQLPDSQRHNPGNRVEDPFATFRITSQLPEQPNVQDRTGDLGRNPLSSGLFATRSCPENPTTAPMNSNFTSHQVTEINHLIDRLEKEIRSFWPYPNKDRKEAKVEGLKQLLEKSQTMSPQEAVKAVETQFPDIRKGALSTRTADLLDSLKKVQKSLGNN
;
A
#
# COMPACT_ATOMS: atom_id res chain seq x y z
N MET A 1 16.06 11.98 4.08
CA MET A 1 15.56 11.93 5.48
C MET A 1 15.14 10.49 5.72
N VAL A 2 15.35 9.92 6.90
CA VAL A 2 15.24 8.47 7.09
C VAL A 2 13.95 8.11 7.81
N ILE A 3 13.33 6.98 7.46
CA ILE A 3 12.16 6.40 8.12
C ILE A 3 12.33 6.36 9.64
N ASP A 4 11.37 6.93 10.39
CA ASP A 4 11.33 6.83 11.85
C ASP A 4 10.86 5.43 12.31
N ILE A 5 11.84 4.61 12.72
CA ILE A 5 11.60 3.26 13.23
C ILE A 5 10.75 3.27 14.52
N ASN A 6 10.85 4.30 15.36
CA ASN A 6 10.06 4.37 16.59
C ASN A 6 8.59 4.63 16.30
N GLU A 7 8.31 5.48 15.30
CA GLU A 7 6.94 5.67 14.80
C GLU A 7 6.37 4.34 14.29
N LEU A 8 7.14 3.60 13.48
CA LEU A 8 6.72 2.30 12.96
C LEU A 8 6.47 1.28 14.08
N ILE A 9 7.32 1.23 15.11
CA ILE A 9 7.11 0.38 16.30
C ILE A 9 5.82 0.76 17.03
N ASN A 10 5.55 2.06 17.18
CA ASN A 10 4.35 2.53 17.85
C ASN A 10 3.07 2.11 17.12
N LEU A 11 3.09 2.07 15.79
CA LEU A 11 1.97 1.59 14.97
C LEU A 11 1.72 0.08 15.10
N TYR A 12 2.70 -0.71 15.54
CA TYR A 12 2.59 -2.16 15.71
C TYR A 12 2.28 -2.62 17.15
N LYS A 13 1.96 -1.69 18.05
CA LYS A 13 1.64 -2.04 19.46
C LYS A 13 0.39 -2.94 19.58
N PRO A 14 0.35 -3.86 20.57
CA PRO A 14 -0.59 -4.99 20.61
C PRO A 14 -2.07 -4.63 20.78
N ASP A 15 -2.39 -3.44 21.31
CA ASP A 15 -3.77 -3.02 21.63
C ASP A 15 -4.64 -2.74 20.39
N SER A 16 -4.08 -2.96 19.19
CA SER A 16 -4.70 -2.76 17.88
C SER A 16 -5.33 -4.04 17.29
N ALA A 17 -5.58 -5.11 18.06
CA ALA A 17 -6.00 -6.41 17.53
C ALA A 17 -7.49 -6.58 17.12
N GLY A 18 -8.33 -5.54 17.20
CA GLY A 18 -9.70 -5.58 16.69
C GLY A 18 -9.78 -5.65 15.15
N SER A 19 -10.84 -6.24 14.59
CA SER A 19 -11.06 -6.29 13.13
C SER A 19 -11.15 -4.91 12.47
N GLU A 20 -11.56 -3.90 13.25
CA GLU A 20 -11.63 -2.48 12.88
C GLU A 20 -10.25 -1.87 12.59
N ASN A 21 -9.19 -2.56 13.01
CA ASN A 21 -7.79 -2.13 12.85
C ASN A 21 -7.05 -2.95 11.77
N ALA A 22 -7.76 -3.70 10.93
CA ALA A 22 -7.17 -4.38 9.78
C ALA A 22 -6.88 -3.34 8.66
N HIS A 23 -5.63 -2.92 8.54
CA HIS A 23 -5.21 -1.90 7.59
C HIS A 23 -3.77 -2.12 7.11
N TRP A 24 -3.38 -1.39 6.05
CA TRP A 24 -1.98 -1.33 5.63
C TRP A 24 -1.29 -0.14 6.28
N ILE A 25 -0.06 -0.36 6.73
CA ILE A 25 0.89 0.69 7.09
C ILE A 25 1.82 0.85 5.90
N MET A 26 1.95 2.07 5.39
CA MET A 26 2.63 2.35 4.14
C MET A 26 3.78 3.32 4.33
N ILE A 27 4.90 3.03 3.66
CA ILE A 27 5.99 3.96 3.41
C ILE A 27 6.01 4.17 1.89
N PRO A 28 5.57 5.34 1.39
CA PRO A 28 5.44 5.58 -0.05
C PRO A 28 6.80 5.67 -0.73
N ASP A 29 7.83 6.12 -0.01
CA ASP A 29 9.19 6.23 -0.48
C ASP A 29 10.16 5.96 0.67
N SER A 30 10.98 4.92 0.53
CA SER A 30 11.99 4.52 1.50
C SER A 30 13.08 5.57 1.79
N LYS A 31 13.25 6.57 0.92
CA LYS A 31 14.26 7.63 1.05
C LYS A 31 13.71 8.91 1.67
N ASP A 32 12.42 8.90 2.00
CA ASP A 32 11.71 9.94 2.73
C ASP A 32 11.28 9.44 4.12
N ASN A 33 10.96 10.38 5.02
CA ASN A 33 10.43 10.07 6.35
C ASN A 33 8.91 10.26 6.39
N VAL A 34 8.20 9.49 5.57
CA VAL A 34 6.73 9.53 5.49
C VAL A 34 6.17 8.15 5.80
N ILE A 35 5.28 8.07 6.78
CA ILE A 35 4.56 6.85 7.14
C ILE A 35 3.06 7.18 7.16
N TYR A 36 2.27 6.34 6.49
CA TYR A 36 0.82 6.41 6.52
C TYR A 36 0.26 5.20 7.28
N SER A 37 -0.40 5.45 8.40
CA SER A 37 -1.28 4.47 9.05
C SER A 37 -2.68 4.55 8.43
N ASN A 38 -3.36 3.43 8.26
CA ASN A 38 -4.66 3.30 7.58
C ASN A 38 -4.66 3.45 6.05
N ALA A 39 -3.57 3.06 5.37
CA ALA A 39 -3.60 2.96 3.92
C ALA A 39 -4.63 1.89 3.48
N ILE A 40 -5.61 2.29 2.67
CA ILE A 40 -6.60 1.38 2.10
C ILE A 40 -6.09 0.92 0.73
N GLY A 41 -5.67 -0.35 0.62
CA GLY A 41 -5.36 -0.99 -0.66
C GLY A 41 -4.29 -0.27 -1.51
N ALA A 42 -4.64 0.08 -2.76
CA ALA A 42 -3.73 0.56 -3.81
C ALA A 42 -3.28 2.03 -3.70
N VAL A 43 -3.48 2.69 -2.55
CA VAL A 43 -3.11 4.10 -2.38
C VAL A 43 -1.58 4.28 -2.36
N GLY A 44 -1.10 5.34 -3.00
CA GLY A 44 -0.03 6.20 -2.44
C GLY A 44 1.40 6.09 -2.97
N ASP A 45 1.78 5.08 -3.76
CA ASP A 45 3.20 4.90 -4.10
C ASP A 45 3.67 5.66 -5.35
N GLY A 46 2.75 6.05 -6.25
CA GLY A 46 3.10 6.77 -7.48
C GLY A 46 3.93 5.94 -8.49
N ILE A 47 4.19 4.66 -8.20
CA ILE A 47 4.99 3.76 -9.03
C ILE A 47 4.07 3.08 -10.06
N VAL A 48 4.39 3.19 -11.35
CA VAL A 48 3.51 2.75 -12.45
C VAL A 48 4.01 1.53 -13.23
N ASN A 49 5.22 1.02 -12.96
CA ASN A 49 5.78 -0.15 -13.67
C ASN A 49 5.03 -1.48 -13.45
N GLY A 50 4.12 -1.54 -12.47
CA GLY A 50 3.27 -2.71 -12.21
C GLY A 50 3.94 -3.85 -11.41
N TRP A 51 5.26 -3.91 -11.34
CA TRP A 51 5.96 -5.01 -10.68
C TRP A 51 5.91 -4.88 -9.16
N LYS A 52 5.40 -5.93 -8.50
CA LYS A 52 5.26 -5.99 -7.05
C LYS A 52 5.82 -7.29 -6.50
N ILE A 53 6.61 -7.19 -5.44
CA ILE A 53 7.08 -8.33 -4.66
C ILE A 53 6.28 -8.40 -3.36
N HIS A 54 5.78 -9.59 -3.02
CA HIS A 54 5.21 -9.92 -1.73
C HIS A 54 6.23 -10.68 -0.88
N ILE A 55 6.28 -10.40 0.42
CA ILE A 55 7.08 -11.12 1.39
C ILE A 55 6.15 -11.86 2.35
N SER A 56 6.31 -13.17 2.42
CA SER A 56 5.56 -14.04 3.32
C SER A 56 6.21 -14.04 4.70
N ILE A 57 5.46 -13.61 5.72
CA ILE A 57 5.93 -13.52 7.10
C ILE A 57 4.92 -14.24 7.99
N ALA A 58 5.41 -15.05 8.93
CA ALA A 58 4.56 -15.67 9.93
C ALA A 58 3.76 -14.58 10.68
N PRO A 59 2.41 -14.60 10.67
CA PRO A 59 1.59 -13.48 11.16
C PRO A 59 1.88 -13.06 12.61
N GLU A 60 2.27 -14.01 13.46
CA GLU A 60 2.64 -13.80 14.86
C GLU A 60 3.98 -13.08 15.06
N GLN A 61 4.81 -12.99 14.01
CA GLN A 61 6.14 -12.38 14.06
C GLN A 61 6.22 -11.03 13.32
N MET A 62 5.07 -10.49 12.89
CA MET A 62 5.01 -9.26 12.08
C MET A 62 5.68 -8.05 12.74
N ALA A 63 5.41 -7.81 14.03
CA ALA A 63 5.97 -6.64 14.72
C ALA A 63 7.51 -6.63 14.68
N GLN A 64 8.16 -7.78 14.87
CA GLN A 64 9.61 -7.89 14.77
C GLN A 64 10.10 -7.82 13.33
N ALA A 65 9.43 -8.51 12.40
CA ALA A 65 9.80 -8.53 10.99
C ALA A 65 9.78 -7.14 10.35
N VAL A 66 8.78 -6.32 10.68
CA VAL A 66 8.62 -4.96 10.17
C VAL A 66 9.81 -4.08 10.52
N VAL A 67 10.29 -4.14 11.77
CA VAL A 67 11.46 -3.38 12.22
C VAL A 67 12.70 -3.80 11.45
N LEU A 68 12.92 -5.11 11.30
CA LEU A 68 14.09 -5.64 10.59
C LEU A 68 14.07 -5.25 9.11
N ILE A 69 12.93 -5.35 8.44
CA ILE A 69 12.79 -4.97 7.03
C ILE A 69 12.97 -3.45 6.86
N ALA A 70 12.43 -2.65 7.78
CA ALA A 70 12.60 -1.20 7.73
C ALA A 70 14.07 -0.80 7.95
N GLN A 71 14.81 -1.48 8.82
CA GLN A 71 16.26 -1.27 8.97
C GLN A 71 17.02 -1.59 7.67
N GLU A 72 16.67 -2.66 6.97
CA GLU A 72 17.26 -2.97 5.66
C GLU A 72 16.91 -1.91 4.60
N LEU A 73 15.71 -1.33 4.63
CA LEU A 73 15.30 -0.26 3.70
C LEU A 73 16.07 1.04 3.89
N ILE A 74 16.47 1.33 5.14
CA ILE A 74 17.23 2.53 5.52
C ILE A 74 18.70 2.43 5.06
N ASN A 75 19.19 1.21 4.83
CA ASN A 75 20.56 0.99 4.37
C ASN A 75 20.85 1.81 3.09
N GLU A 76 22.04 2.39 3.00
CA GLU A 76 22.46 3.22 1.86
C GLU A 76 22.41 2.42 0.55
N ASP A 77 22.79 1.14 0.60
CA ASP A 77 22.77 0.21 -0.53
C ASP A 77 21.38 -0.42 -0.78
N ALA A 78 20.32 0.07 -0.13
CA ALA A 78 18.97 -0.38 -0.41
C ALA A 78 18.40 0.39 -1.61
N PRO A 79 17.87 -0.30 -2.64
CA PRO A 79 17.19 0.36 -3.74
C PRO A 79 15.98 1.14 -3.22
N ARG A 80 15.69 2.28 -3.82
CA ARG A 80 14.51 3.08 -3.48
C ARG A 80 13.24 2.28 -3.77
N ALA A 81 12.37 2.19 -2.77
CA ALA A 81 11.14 1.43 -2.87
C ALA A 81 9.98 2.06 -2.09
N ALA A 82 8.77 1.75 -2.52
CA ALA A 82 7.57 1.86 -1.70
C ALA A 82 7.30 0.52 -1.02
N ILE A 83 6.93 0.54 0.26
CA ILE A 83 6.62 -0.67 1.02
C ILE A 83 5.30 -0.53 1.79
N LYS A 84 4.57 -1.64 1.87
CA LYS A 84 3.36 -1.78 2.67
C LYS A 84 3.50 -2.97 3.60
N PHE A 85 3.15 -2.78 4.85
CA PHE A 85 3.09 -3.82 5.87
C PHE A 85 1.65 -4.01 6.34
N ALA A 86 1.19 -5.25 6.40
CA ALA A 86 -0.12 -5.57 6.96
C ALA A 86 -0.09 -5.37 8.48
N SER A 87 -1.05 -4.62 9.03
CA SER A 87 -1.22 -4.52 10.49
C SER A 87 -1.36 -5.91 11.14
N ASN A 88 -1.12 -6.03 12.44
CA ASN A 88 -1.24 -7.32 13.15
C ASN A 88 -2.59 -8.01 12.91
N ALA A 89 -3.68 -7.24 12.86
CA ALA A 89 -5.01 -7.75 12.53
C ALA A 89 -5.09 -8.24 11.08
N LEU A 90 -4.59 -7.45 10.12
CA LEU A 90 -4.64 -7.77 8.70
C LEU A 90 -3.71 -8.94 8.32
N ALA A 91 -2.55 -9.09 8.97
CA ALA A 91 -1.61 -10.17 8.66
C ALA A 91 -2.21 -11.57 8.88
N ARG A 92 -3.14 -11.69 9.84
CA ARG A 92 -3.84 -12.93 10.17
C ARG A 92 -5.02 -13.21 9.24
N THR A 93 -5.78 -12.18 8.87
CA THR A 93 -7.05 -12.31 8.15
C THR A 93 -6.97 -11.99 6.65
N GLY A 94 -5.90 -11.31 6.22
CA GLY A 94 -5.66 -10.91 4.84
C GLY A 94 -5.20 -12.07 3.95
N GLN A 95 -4.78 -11.73 2.73
CA GLN A 95 -4.29 -12.72 1.77
C GLN A 95 -3.12 -13.51 2.36
N PRO A 96 -3.20 -14.86 2.35
CA PRO A 96 -2.14 -15.66 2.92
C PRO A 96 -0.79 -15.43 2.22
N SER A 97 0.29 -15.48 3.01
CA SER A 97 1.66 -15.36 2.51
C SER A 97 2.00 -14.06 1.76
N LYS A 98 1.25 -12.98 2.02
CA LYS A 98 1.44 -11.65 1.40
C LYS A 98 1.40 -10.51 2.43
N GLN A 99 2.02 -10.72 3.60
CA GLN A 99 1.97 -9.76 4.71
C GLN A 99 2.71 -8.45 4.43
N VAL A 100 3.68 -8.47 3.51
CA VAL A 100 4.42 -7.29 3.09
C VAL A 100 4.40 -7.19 1.56
N ALA A 101 4.29 -5.99 1.03
CA ALA A 101 4.37 -5.72 -0.40
C ALA A 101 5.39 -4.61 -0.68
N VAL A 102 6.27 -4.83 -1.65
CA VAL A 102 7.34 -3.91 -2.07
C VAL A 102 7.20 -3.62 -3.56
N LYS A 103 7.35 -2.35 -3.92
CA LYS A 103 7.48 -1.90 -5.32
C LYS A 103 8.71 -1.03 -5.45
N PHE A 104 9.57 -1.34 -6.41
CA PHE A 104 10.76 -0.53 -6.72
C PHE A 104 10.40 0.54 -7.73
N TYR A 105 11.08 1.68 -7.65
CA TYR A 105 10.94 2.73 -8.66
C TYR A 105 11.55 2.30 -10.00
N ASP A 106 11.12 2.94 -11.09
CA ASP A 106 11.42 2.51 -12.47
C ASP A 106 12.92 2.52 -12.80
N ASP A 107 13.67 3.46 -12.21
CA ASP A 107 15.13 3.55 -12.31
C ASP A 107 15.83 2.40 -11.59
N GLU A 108 15.33 2.01 -10.42
CA GLU A 108 15.86 0.90 -9.62
C GLU A 108 15.67 -0.47 -10.27
N LEU A 109 14.57 -0.67 -11.01
CA LEU A 109 14.30 -1.93 -11.73
C LEU A 109 15.37 -2.28 -12.78
N LYS A 110 16.17 -1.31 -13.21
CA LYS A 110 17.29 -1.53 -14.14
C LYS A 110 18.46 -2.23 -13.47
N ASP A 111 18.66 -2.04 -12.17
CA ASP A 111 19.71 -2.71 -11.39
C ASP A 111 19.16 -3.95 -10.68
N LYS A 112 18.94 -4.99 -11.48
CA LYS A 112 18.49 -6.31 -11.00
C LYS A 112 19.41 -6.88 -9.91
N LYS A 113 20.70 -6.55 -9.92
CA LYS A 113 21.68 -7.03 -8.94
C LYS A 113 21.49 -6.35 -7.58
N ALA A 114 21.29 -5.03 -7.57
CA ALA A 114 21.01 -4.28 -6.35
C ALA A 114 19.73 -4.79 -5.66
N ILE A 115 18.66 -5.02 -6.43
CA ILE A 115 17.42 -5.57 -5.91
C ILE A 115 17.63 -6.98 -5.34
N LEU A 116 18.30 -7.88 -6.08
CA LEU A 116 18.55 -9.23 -5.59
C LEU A 116 19.39 -9.23 -4.29
N ASN A 117 20.43 -8.39 -4.23
CA ASN A 117 21.23 -8.23 -3.02
C ASN A 117 20.39 -7.74 -1.84
N PHE A 118 19.50 -6.78 -2.06
CA PHE A 118 18.58 -6.29 -1.04
C PHE A 118 17.63 -7.38 -0.53
N LEU A 119 17.04 -8.17 -1.42
CA LEU A 119 16.18 -9.30 -1.04
C LEU A 119 16.95 -10.38 -0.27
N ASN A 120 18.19 -10.67 -0.67
CA ASN A 120 19.08 -11.59 0.05
C ASN A 120 19.38 -11.10 1.47
N ARG A 121 19.64 -9.80 1.66
CA ARG A 121 19.84 -9.22 3.00
C ARG A 121 18.59 -9.33 3.86
N ILE A 122 17.41 -9.00 3.32
CA ILE A 122 16.15 -9.19 4.03
C ILE A 122 15.99 -10.65 4.47
N ASP A 123 16.16 -11.61 3.57
CA ASP A 123 15.95 -13.02 3.92
C ASP A 123 16.97 -13.52 4.95
N ALA A 124 18.25 -13.17 4.80
CA ALA A 124 19.30 -13.49 5.75
C ALA A 124 19.01 -12.89 7.14
N THR A 125 18.66 -11.61 7.21
CA THR A 125 18.31 -10.91 8.45
C THR A 125 17.10 -11.56 9.12
N LEU A 126 16.04 -11.88 8.38
CA LEU A 126 14.86 -12.53 8.92
C LEU A 126 15.15 -13.98 9.39
N LYS A 127 15.94 -14.76 8.64
CA LYS A 127 16.37 -16.11 9.04
C LYS A 127 17.24 -16.07 10.32
N ALA A 128 18.18 -15.15 10.41
CA ALA A 128 19.03 -14.98 11.60
C ALA A 128 18.21 -14.70 12.87
N HIS A 129 17.11 -13.97 12.73
CA HIS A 129 16.17 -13.67 13.82
C HIS A 129 15.04 -14.72 13.97
N LYS A 130 15.13 -15.85 13.28
CA LYS A 130 14.15 -16.95 13.32
C LYS A 130 12.73 -16.50 12.96
N ILE A 131 12.60 -15.52 12.06
CA ILE A 131 11.32 -15.09 11.50
C ILE A 131 10.91 -16.08 10.40
N GLY A 132 9.88 -16.87 10.70
CA GLY A 132 9.28 -17.84 9.81
C GLY A 132 8.48 -17.22 8.68
N THR A 133 8.05 -18.08 7.76
CA THR A 133 7.12 -17.76 6.68
C THR A 133 5.71 -18.19 7.08
N ASP A 134 4.71 -17.49 6.58
CA ASP A 134 3.33 -17.98 6.63
C ASP A 134 3.24 -19.33 5.89
N LYS A 135 2.65 -20.33 6.53
CA LYS A 135 2.58 -21.70 5.99
C LYS A 135 1.43 -21.89 4.99
N ARG A 136 0.51 -20.93 4.93
CA ARG A 136 -0.63 -20.98 4.03
C ARG A 136 -0.16 -20.76 2.58
N PRO A 137 -0.74 -21.47 1.57
CA PRO A 137 -0.32 -21.29 0.18
C PRO A 137 -0.57 -19.87 -0.33
N ILE A 138 0.38 -19.28 -1.06
CA ILE A 138 0.25 -17.89 -1.57
C ILE A 138 -0.91 -17.70 -2.54
N ASN A 139 -1.13 -18.69 -3.40
CA ASN A 139 -2.27 -18.75 -4.30
C ASN A 139 -3.21 -19.80 -3.71
N SER A 140 -3.97 -19.46 -2.65
CA SER A 140 -4.96 -20.36 -2.04
C SER A 140 -6.41 -19.95 -2.28
N ASP A 141 -6.67 -18.69 -2.64
CA ASP A 141 -8.02 -18.19 -2.91
C ASP A 141 -8.43 -18.54 -4.35
N GLU A 142 -9.38 -19.46 -4.49
CA GLU A 142 -9.87 -19.94 -5.79
C GLU A 142 -10.59 -18.88 -6.63
N MET A 143 -11.13 -17.84 -6.00
CA MET A 143 -11.76 -16.74 -6.72
C MET A 143 -10.72 -15.73 -7.19
N GLU A 144 -9.73 -15.41 -6.35
CA GLU A 144 -8.66 -14.50 -6.75
C GLU A 144 -7.75 -15.10 -7.80
N LYS A 145 -7.45 -16.41 -7.74
CA LYS A 145 -6.66 -17.12 -8.76
C LYS A 145 -7.15 -16.90 -10.17
N LYS A 146 -8.46 -16.70 -10.36
CA LYS A 146 -9.09 -16.44 -11.66
C LYS A 146 -8.74 -15.09 -12.27
N ALA A 147 -8.08 -14.22 -11.50
CA ALA A 147 -7.70 -12.89 -11.94
C ALA A 147 -6.29 -12.44 -11.53
N LYS A 148 -5.66 -13.11 -10.56
CA LYS A 148 -4.33 -12.77 -10.04
C LYS A 148 -3.57 -14.04 -9.66
N TYR A 149 -2.30 -14.08 -10.02
CA TYR A 149 -1.40 -15.17 -9.62
C TYR A 149 -0.04 -14.58 -9.27
N ASP A 150 0.53 -15.02 -8.16
CA ASP A 150 1.88 -14.65 -7.74
C ASP A 150 2.84 -15.80 -8.07
N ALA A 151 3.93 -15.49 -8.79
CA ALA A 151 5.03 -16.40 -9.02
C ALA A 151 5.95 -16.45 -7.80
N VAL A 152 6.47 -17.64 -7.49
CA VAL A 152 7.41 -17.85 -6.40
C VAL A 152 8.83 -17.53 -6.86
N ILE A 153 9.59 -16.79 -6.05
CA ILE A 153 11.05 -16.70 -6.21
C ILE A 153 11.66 -17.88 -5.45
N TYR A 154 12.47 -18.67 -6.13
CA TYR A 154 13.15 -19.82 -5.53
C TYR A 154 14.52 -19.42 -5.00
N ASP A 155 15.04 -20.19 -4.06
CA ASP A 155 16.43 -20.10 -3.65
C ASP A 155 17.37 -20.83 -4.64
N ASP A 156 18.68 -20.74 -4.40
CA ASP A 156 19.71 -21.38 -5.24
C ASP A 156 19.68 -22.91 -5.21
N LEU A 157 18.97 -23.51 -4.24
CA LEU A 157 18.70 -24.94 -4.14
C LEU A 157 17.37 -25.36 -4.80
N GLY A 158 16.61 -24.41 -5.36
CA GLY A 158 15.31 -24.68 -5.98
C GLY A 158 14.16 -24.85 -4.97
N THR A 159 14.35 -24.45 -3.72
CA THR A 159 13.31 -24.41 -2.69
C THR A 159 12.54 -23.09 -2.76
N PRO A 160 11.21 -23.07 -2.57
CA PRO A 160 10.45 -21.84 -2.46
C PRO A 160 11.04 -20.90 -1.39
N SER A 161 11.36 -19.66 -1.76
CA SER A 161 11.72 -18.64 -0.78
C SER A 161 10.46 -17.99 -0.19
N ARG A 162 10.66 -17.00 0.71
CA ARG A 162 9.56 -16.16 1.24
C ARG A 162 9.06 -15.11 0.26
N PHE A 163 9.73 -14.91 -0.88
CA PHE A 163 9.39 -13.86 -1.83
C PHE A 163 8.59 -14.40 -3.00
N ASN A 164 7.61 -13.62 -3.40
CA ASN A 164 6.75 -13.92 -4.52
C ASN A 164 6.46 -12.63 -5.26
N TYR A 165 6.03 -12.68 -6.52
CA TYR A 165 5.86 -11.47 -7.31
C TYR A 165 4.81 -11.63 -8.39
N ARG A 166 4.31 -10.49 -8.87
CA ARG A 166 3.43 -10.42 -10.04
C ARG A 166 3.50 -9.07 -10.71
N ASN A 167 3.03 -9.04 -11.96
CA ASN A 167 2.74 -7.81 -12.67
C ASN A 167 1.31 -7.35 -12.36
N GLU A 168 1.16 -6.29 -11.57
CA GLU A 168 -0.13 -5.69 -11.20
C GLU A 168 -0.79 -4.91 -12.34
N ASN A 169 -0.03 -4.57 -13.38
CA ASN A 169 -0.59 -3.92 -14.55
C ASN A 169 -1.33 -4.92 -15.45
N CYS A 170 -1.17 -6.23 -15.22
CA CYS A 170 -1.97 -7.26 -15.87
C CYS A 170 -3.35 -7.36 -15.21
N ILE A 171 -4.38 -6.93 -15.93
CA ILE A 171 -5.75 -6.87 -15.45
C ILE A 171 -6.57 -7.90 -16.20
N VAL A 172 -6.89 -9.00 -15.51
CA VAL A 172 -7.72 -10.07 -16.04
C VAL A 172 -9.20 -9.66 -15.96
N LEU A 173 -9.88 -9.73 -17.09
CA LEU A 173 -11.27 -9.34 -17.23
C LEU A 173 -12.11 -10.50 -17.75
N LEU A 174 -13.35 -10.59 -17.26
CA LEU A 174 -14.36 -11.46 -17.88
C LEU A 174 -14.42 -11.17 -19.38
N ASP A 175 -14.58 -12.20 -20.19
CA ASP A 175 -14.48 -12.11 -21.65
C ASP A 175 -15.36 -11.00 -22.26
N ASP A 176 -16.60 -10.85 -21.81
CA ASP A 176 -17.50 -9.80 -22.28
C ASP A 176 -17.00 -8.40 -21.89
N ILE A 177 -16.49 -8.24 -20.66
CA ILE A 177 -15.91 -6.98 -20.18
C ILE A 177 -14.63 -6.65 -20.94
N TYR A 178 -13.81 -7.65 -21.25
CA TYR A 178 -12.61 -7.51 -22.06
C TYR A 178 -12.94 -6.97 -23.46
N GLN A 179 -13.96 -7.55 -24.12
CA GLN A 179 -14.43 -7.08 -25.42
C GLN A 179 -14.99 -5.65 -25.35
N MET A 180 -15.83 -5.36 -24.34
CA MET A 180 -16.37 -4.01 -24.12
C MET A 180 -15.27 -2.96 -23.86
N ALA A 181 -14.17 -3.37 -23.22
CA ALA A 181 -12.99 -2.53 -23.00
C ALA A 181 -12.12 -2.35 -24.27
N GLY A 182 -12.56 -2.84 -25.43
CA GLY A 182 -11.85 -2.75 -26.71
C GLY A 182 -10.71 -3.75 -26.85
N GLY A 183 -10.72 -4.84 -26.08
CA GLY A 183 -9.72 -5.89 -26.17
C GLY A 183 -9.78 -6.64 -27.51
N VAL A 184 -8.62 -6.86 -28.12
CA VAL A 184 -8.43 -7.63 -29.35
C VAL A 184 -7.48 -8.81 -29.07
N GLY A 185 -7.81 -10.00 -29.53
CA GLY A 185 -7.03 -11.22 -29.22
C GLY A 185 -7.10 -11.61 -27.74
N ASP A 186 -6.02 -12.19 -27.22
CA ASP A 186 -5.94 -12.71 -25.83
C ASP A 186 -5.51 -11.66 -24.80
N THR A 187 -4.72 -10.68 -25.26
CA THR A 187 -4.17 -9.61 -24.42
C THR A 187 -4.11 -8.31 -25.21
N THR A 188 -4.40 -7.17 -24.57
CA THR A 188 -4.32 -5.84 -25.19
C THR A 188 -3.68 -4.84 -24.23
N GLU A 189 -2.68 -4.08 -24.69
CA GLU A 189 -2.12 -2.97 -23.91
C GLU A 189 -2.98 -1.72 -24.03
N ARG A 190 -3.28 -1.09 -22.89
CA ARG A 190 -4.07 0.15 -22.83
C ARG A 190 -3.76 0.93 -21.56
N ASP A 191 -3.41 2.22 -21.73
CA ASP A 191 -3.16 3.17 -20.64
C ASP A 191 -2.18 2.63 -19.57
N GLY A 192 -1.08 2.01 -20.03
CA GLY A 192 -0.05 1.42 -19.15
C GLY A 192 -0.45 0.10 -18.48
N SER A 193 -1.64 -0.41 -18.75
CA SER A 193 -2.12 -1.72 -18.29
C SER A 193 -2.10 -2.75 -19.43
N VAL A 194 -1.98 -4.03 -19.08
CA VAL A 194 -2.17 -5.16 -19.98
C VAL A 194 -3.52 -5.79 -19.64
N LEU A 195 -4.52 -5.57 -20.48
CA LEU A 195 -5.82 -6.23 -20.37
C LEU A 195 -5.68 -7.68 -20.81
N VAL A 196 -6.18 -8.62 -20.02
CA VAL A 196 -6.07 -10.05 -20.28
C VAL A 196 -7.46 -10.66 -20.31
N ARG A 197 -7.79 -11.38 -21.39
CA ARG A 197 -9.04 -12.14 -21.48
C ARG A 197 -9.03 -13.31 -20.49
N GLN A 198 -10.06 -13.43 -19.64
CA GLN A 198 -10.07 -14.44 -18.58
C GLN A 198 -10.04 -15.88 -19.11
N SER A 199 -10.77 -16.19 -20.17
CA SER A 199 -10.74 -17.55 -20.76
C SER A 199 -9.35 -17.98 -21.20
N TYR A 200 -8.57 -17.06 -21.76
CA TYR A 200 -7.15 -17.27 -22.09
C TYR A 200 -6.30 -17.45 -20.84
N TYR A 201 -6.43 -16.52 -19.88
CA TYR A 201 -5.67 -16.56 -18.63
C TYR A 201 -5.84 -17.88 -17.86
N LEU A 202 -7.06 -18.41 -17.80
CA LEU A 202 -7.35 -19.68 -17.12
C LEU A 202 -6.72 -20.90 -17.82
N GLN A 203 -6.40 -20.81 -19.10
CA GLN A 203 -5.71 -21.87 -19.86
C GLN A 203 -4.19 -21.80 -19.72
N LEU A 204 -3.64 -20.68 -19.23
CA LEU A 204 -2.20 -20.53 -19.04
C LEU A 204 -1.68 -21.46 -17.95
N PRO A 205 -0.45 -22.00 -18.11
CA PRO A 205 0.24 -22.64 -17.00
C PRO A 205 0.53 -21.62 -15.90
N ASP A 206 0.56 -22.09 -14.65
CA ASP A 206 0.79 -21.25 -13.47
C ASP A 206 2.05 -20.39 -13.58
N SER A 207 3.11 -20.91 -14.21
CA SER A 207 4.37 -20.20 -14.46
C SER A 207 4.28 -19.00 -15.40
N GLN A 208 3.13 -18.78 -16.04
CA GLN A 208 2.90 -17.64 -16.94
C GLN A 208 1.79 -16.70 -16.44
N ARG A 209 1.05 -17.10 -15.40
CA ARG A 209 -0.11 -16.32 -14.93
C ARG A 209 0.28 -15.04 -14.19
N HIS A 210 1.50 -14.93 -13.68
CA HIS A 210 1.99 -13.71 -13.03
C HIS A 210 2.33 -12.58 -14.03
N ASN A 211 2.53 -12.93 -15.31
CA ASN A 211 2.78 -12.00 -16.42
C ASN A 211 2.15 -12.53 -17.73
N PRO A 212 0.80 -12.59 -17.83
CA PRO A 212 0.11 -13.25 -18.94
C PRO A 212 0.49 -12.67 -20.31
N GLY A 213 0.85 -13.56 -21.23
CA GLY A 213 1.25 -13.18 -22.60
C GLY A 213 2.64 -12.55 -22.70
N ASN A 214 3.43 -12.52 -21.60
CA ASN A 214 4.81 -12.03 -21.56
C ASN A 214 4.99 -10.67 -22.27
N ARG A 215 3.99 -9.78 -22.13
CA ARG A 215 3.95 -8.48 -22.81
C ARG A 215 4.98 -7.50 -22.28
N VAL A 216 5.28 -7.61 -20.99
CA VAL A 216 6.29 -6.80 -20.30
C VAL A 216 7.46 -7.70 -19.93
N GLU A 217 8.69 -7.20 -20.05
CA GLU A 217 9.88 -7.92 -19.56
C GLU A 217 9.73 -8.23 -18.07
N ASP A 218 9.97 -9.49 -17.70
CA ASP A 218 9.96 -9.93 -16.32
C ASP A 218 11.31 -9.64 -15.65
N PRO A 219 11.39 -8.68 -14.71
CA PRO A 219 12.66 -8.31 -14.08
C PRO A 219 13.14 -9.36 -13.07
N PHE A 220 12.28 -10.27 -12.63
CA PHE A 220 12.53 -11.18 -11.50
C PHE A 220 12.63 -12.66 -11.93
N ALA A 221 12.36 -12.99 -13.19
CA ALA A 221 12.38 -14.37 -13.71
C ALA A 221 13.68 -15.16 -13.37
N THR A 222 14.83 -14.49 -13.38
CA THR A 222 16.14 -15.09 -13.12
C THR A 222 16.58 -15.02 -11.66
N PHE A 223 15.79 -14.43 -10.77
CA PHE A 223 16.20 -14.24 -9.38
C PHE A 223 16.30 -15.57 -8.65
N ARG A 224 17.38 -15.75 -7.90
CA ARG A 224 17.59 -16.87 -6.99
C ARG A 224 18.12 -16.35 -5.67
N ILE A 225 17.37 -16.58 -4.60
CA ILE A 225 17.77 -16.18 -3.24
C ILE A 225 18.90 -17.07 -2.76
N THR A 226 19.91 -16.51 -2.11
CA THR A 226 21.01 -17.29 -1.56
C THR A 226 20.52 -18.13 -0.36
N SER A 227 20.67 -19.46 -0.40
CA SER A 227 20.21 -20.31 0.71
C SER A 227 21.09 -20.24 1.94
N GLN A 228 22.38 -19.89 1.78
CA GLN A 228 23.34 -19.80 2.87
C GLN A 228 23.13 -18.55 3.72
N LEU A 229 23.05 -18.73 5.05
CA LEU A 229 23.26 -17.64 5.99
C LEU A 229 24.71 -17.16 5.80
N PRO A 230 24.98 -15.84 5.70
CA PRO A 230 26.34 -15.36 5.72
C PRO A 230 27.02 -15.89 6.99
N GLU A 231 28.19 -16.50 6.83
CA GLU A 231 29.01 -16.91 7.98
C GLU A 231 29.17 -15.69 8.88
N GLN A 232 28.72 -15.81 10.13
CA GLN A 232 28.95 -14.73 11.10
C GLN A 232 30.47 -14.52 11.17
N PRO A 233 30.96 -13.27 11.07
CA PRO A 233 32.36 -13.01 11.35
C PRO A 233 32.65 -13.53 12.74
N ASN A 234 33.66 -14.39 12.82
CA ASN A 234 34.11 -15.06 14.04
C ASN A 234 34.63 -14.00 15.03
N VAL A 235 33.75 -13.42 15.84
CA VAL A 235 34.13 -12.52 16.93
C VAL A 235 34.56 -13.39 18.10
N GLN A 236 35.80 -13.86 18.03
CA GLN A 236 36.53 -14.24 19.24
C GLN A 236 36.85 -12.97 20.04
N ASP A 237 36.46 -13.01 21.31
CA ASP A 237 36.94 -12.22 22.43
C ASP A 237 36.86 -10.69 22.33
N ARG A 238 35.74 -10.14 22.84
CA ARG A 238 35.79 -9.13 23.91
C ARG A 238 34.60 -9.31 24.85
N THR A 239 34.83 -10.05 25.93
CA THR A 239 34.04 -9.97 27.15
C THR A 239 34.08 -8.53 27.69
N GLY A 240 32.93 -7.88 27.81
CA GLY A 240 32.84 -6.57 28.45
C GLY A 240 31.47 -5.93 28.31
N ASP A 241 30.64 -6.13 29.33
CA ASP A 241 29.54 -5.25 29.74
C ASP A 241 28.19 -5.39 29.02
N LEU A 242 27.44 -6.42 29.42
CA LEU A 242 25.99 -6.51 29.23
C LEU A 242 25.30 -5.70 30.34
N GLY A 243 24.70 -4.56 29.97
CA GLY A 243 23.64 -3.97 30.77
C GLY A 243 23.49 -2.47 30.62
N ARG A 244 22.55 -2.03 29.77
CA ARG A 244 21.57 -0.96 30.09
C ARG A 244 20.66 -0.67 28.89
N ASN A 245 19.37 -0.86 29.11
CA ASN A 245 18.28 -0.27 28.34
C ASN A 245 18.42 1.26 28.30
N PRO A 246 18.31 1.94 27.15
CA PRO A 246 18.07 3.36 27.11
C PRO A 246 16.55 3.63 27.03
N LEU A 247 15.86 3.32 28.12
CA LEU A 247 14.58 3.96 28.45
C LEU A 247 14.83 4.79 29.71
N SER A 248 15.49 5.93 29.56
CA SER A 248 15.59 6.98 30.58
C SER A 248 16.56 8.06 30.11
N SER A 249 16.04 9.26 29.83
CA SER A 249 16.61 10.59 30.17
C SER A 249 16.15 11.61 29.12
N GLY A 250 15.22 12.47 29.51
CA GLY A 250 14.75 13.57 28.68
C GLY A 250 15.73 14.75 28.63
N LEU A 251 15.52 15.65 27.66
CA LEU A 251 15.88 17.06 27.76
C LEU A 251 15.08 17.86 26.72
N PHE A 252 14.33 18.83 27.21
CA PHE A 252 13.57 19.81 26.46
C PHE A 252 14.51 20.70 25.61
N ALA A 253 14.13 20.95 24.36
CA ALA A 253 14.37 22.23 23.70
C ALA A 253 13.33 22.40 22.59
N THR A 254 12.27 23.15 22.91
CA THR A 254 11.34 23.71 21.93
C THR A 254 12.11 24.61 20.97
N ARG A 255 12.13 24.25 19.69
CA ARG A 255 12.46 25.16 18.61
C ARG A 255 11.36 25.09 17.56
N SER A 256 10.58 26.15 17.55
CA SER A 256 9.55 26.45 16.57
C SER A 256 10.15 27.08 15.30
N CYS A 257 9.43 26.84 14.20
CA CYS A 257 9.40 27.52 12.90
C CYS A 257 10.43 27.10 11.82
N PRO A 258 10.10 27.20 10.51
CA PRO A 258 8.82 27.56 9.88
C PRO A 258 8.22 26.47 8.98
N GLU A 259 6.89 26.44 8.94
CA GLU A 259 6.10 25.81 7.87
C GLU A 259 6.35 26.53 6.54
N ASN A 260 6.58 25.79 5.47
CA ASN A 260 6.37 26.30 4.12
C ASN A 260 4.97 25.84 3.64
N PRO A 261 4.04 26.79 3.42
CA PRO A 261 2.66 26.47 3.09
C PRO A 261 2.53 26.10 1.61
N THR A 262 2.10 24.87 1.34
CA THR A 262 1.37 24.61 0.09
C THR A 262 -0.06 25.07 0.35
N THR A 263 -0.42 26.17 -0.31
CA THR A 263 -1.61 27.00 -0.08
C THR A 263 -2.92 26.22 -0.06
N ALA A 264 -3.46 26.02 1.14
CA ALA A 264 -4.91 25.93 1.32
C ALA A 264 -5.55 27.25 0.87
N PRO A 265 -6.76 27.26 0.29
CA PRO A 265 -7.54 28.48 0.21
C PRO A 265 -7.73 28.99 1.64
N MET A 266 -7.20 30.19 1.90
CA MET A 266 -6.89 30.75 3.23
C MET A 266 -8.12 31.06 4.11
N ASN A 267 -9.32 30.58 3.77
CA ASN A 267 -10.58 30.97 4.41
C ASN A 267 -11.52 29.80 4.73
N SER A 268 -11.11 28.53 4.73
CA SER A 268 -12.03 27.41 5.00
C SER A 268 -12.29 27.17 6.49
N ASN A 269 -13.55 26.97 6.89
CA ASN A 269 -13.95 26.52 8.24
C ASN A 269 -13.73 25.02 8.48
N PHE A 270 -13.17 24.28 7.51
CA PHE A 270 -12.67 22.91 7.71
C PHE A 270 -11.22 22.91 8.18
N THR A 271 -10.83 21.88 8.93
CA THR A 271 -9.41 21.67 9.26
C THR A 271 -8.60 21.29 8.01
N SER A 272 -7.29 21.52 8.03
CA SER A 272 -6.39 21.13 6.92
C SER A 272 -6.48 19.64 6.58
N HIS A 273 -6.64 18.79 7.58
CA HIS A 273 -6.87 17.35 7.40
C HIS A 273 -8.18 17.08 6.65
N GLN A 274 -9.28 17.75 7.02
CA GLN A 274 -10.57 17.60 6.34
C GLN A 274 -10.53 18.08 4.89
N VAL A 275 -9.86 19.20 4.62
CA VAL A 275 -9.66 19.69 3.23
C VAL A 275 -8.88 18.67 2.40
N THR A 276 -7.84 18.07 2.98
CA THR A 276 -7.03 17.03 2.32
C THR A 276 -7.88 15.80 1.98
N GLU A 277 -8.69 15.31 2.92
CA GLU A 277 -9.58 14.17 2.70
C GLU A 277 -10.64 14.43 1.61
N ILE A 278 -11.19 15.65 1.56
CA ILE A 278 -12.13 16.05 0.50
C ILE A 278 -11.43 16.04 -0.87
N ASN A 279 -10.25 16.65 -0.98
CA ASN A 279 -9.48 16.68 -2.23
C ASN A 279 -9.07 15.28 -2.70
N HIS A 280 -8.62 14.41 -1.80
CA HIS A 280 -8.32 13.02 -2.13
C HIS A 280 -9.52 12.26 -2.71
N LEU A 281 -10.72 12.50 -2.18
CA LEU A 281 -11.93 11.87 -2.70
C LEU A 281 -12.32 12.43 -4.07
N ILE A 282 -12.17 13.75 -4.28
CA ILE A 282 -12.36 14.41 -5.59
C ILE A 282 -11.44 13.76 -6.63
N ASP A 283 -10.13 13.72 -6.37
CA ASP A 283 -9.14 13.18 -7.30
C ASP A 283 -9.46 11.73 -7.68
N ARG A 284 -9.90 10.93 -6.70
CA ARG A 284 -10.27 9.54 -6.94
C ARG A 284 -11.51 9.41 -7.82
N LEU A 285 -12.56 10.18 -7.54
CA LEU A 285 -13.78 10.16 -8.36
C LEU A 285 -13.50 10.67 -9.78
N GLU A 286 -12.71 11.72 -9.94
CA GLU A 286 -12.31 12.22 -11.25
C GLU A 286 -11.50 11.20 -12.06
N LYS A 287 -10.63 10.42 -11.40
CA LYS A 287 -9.95 9.28 -12.03
C LYS A 287 -10.95 8.22 -12.47
N GLU A 288 -11.91 7.86 -11.63
CA GLU A 288 -12.95 6.88 -11.97
C GLU A 288 -13.85 7.34 -13.14
N ILE A 289 -14.17 8.64 -13.23
CA ILE A 289 -14.99 9.24 -14.30
C ILE A 289 -14.23 9.21 -15.63
N ARG A 290 -13.01 9.75 -15.63
CA ARG A 290 -12.15 9.88 -16.83
C ARG A 290 -11.56 8.55 -17.29
N SER A 291 -11.64 7.53 -16.44
CA SER A 291 -11.16 6.19 -16.76
C SER A 291 -11.94 5.54 -17.90
N PHE A 292 -11.26 4.80 -18.77
CA PHE A 292 -11.90 3.94 -19.77
C PHE A 292 -12.62 2.72 -19.18
N TRP A 293 -12.35 2.38 -17.91
CA TRP A 293 -13.01 1.28 -17.19
C TRP A 293 -14.53 1.50 -17.15
N PRO A 294 -15.36 0.44 -17.30
CA PRO A 294 -16.82 0.52 -17.30
C PRO A 294 -17.36 0.68 -15.86
N TYR A 295 -16.83 1.68 -15.14
CA TYR A 295 -17.32 2.03 -13.82
C TYR A 295 -18.79 2.45 -13.90
N PRO A 296 -19.67 1.87 -13.07
CA PRO A 296 -21.08 2.17 -13.12
C PRO A 296 -21.37 3.58 -12.60
N ASN A 297 -22.36 4.26 -13.20
CA ASN A 297 -22.89 5.56 -12.77
C ASN A 297 -21.88 6.72 -12.80
N LYS A 298 -21.14 6.91 -13.91
CA LYS A 298 -20.18 8.01 -14.06
C LYS A 298 -20.82 9.39 -13.86
N ASP A 299 -21.99 9.62 -14.42
CA ASP A 299 -22.75 10.88 -14.26
C ASP A 299 -23.02 11.20 -12.77
N ARG A 300 -23.34 10.18 -11.97
CA ARG A 300 -23.51 10.35 -10.52
C ARG A 300 -22.19 10.67 -9.82
N LYS A 301 -21.07 10.13 -10.30
CA LYS A 301 -19.74 10.45 -9.76
C LYS A 301 -19.36 11.89 -10.12
N GLU A 302 -19.71 12.38 -11.30
CA GLU A 302 -19.52 13.79 -11.69
C GLU A 302 -20.31 14.72 -10.76
N ALA A 303 -21.59 14.42 -10.51
CA ALA A 303 -22.40 15.17 -9.55
C ALA A 303 -21.79 15.16 -8.12
N LYS A 304 -21.13 14.06 -7.72
CA LYS A 304 -20.42 13.99 -6.43
C LYS A 304 -19.16 14.85 -6.41
N VAL A 305 -18.37 14.85 -7.48
CA VAL A 305 -17.18 15.72 -7.61
C VAL A 305 -17.61 17.17 -7.50
N GLU A 306 -18.65 17.57 -8.21
CA GLU A 306 -19.18 18.93 -8.17
C GLU A 306 -19.68 19.30 -6.76
N GLY A 307 -20.45 18.41 -6.12
CA GLY A 307 -20.89 18.61 -4.74
C GLY A 307 -19.74 18.77 -3.74
N LEU A 308 -18.66 18.00 -3.88
CA LEU A 308 -17.47 18.11 -3.02
C LEU A 308 -16.67 19.39 -3.28
N LYS A 309 -16.61 19.87 -4.53
CA LYS A 309 -16.00 21.18 -4.86
C LYS A 309 -16.81 22.32 -4.24
N GLN A 310 -18.14 22.27 -4.34
CA GLN A 310 -18.99 23.27 -3.68
C GLN A 310 -18.95 23.17 -2.15
N LEU A 311 -18.66 22.00 -1.59
CA LEU A 311 -18.46 21.85 -0.16
C LEU A 311 -17.26 22.68 0.33
N LEU A 312 -16.14 22.66 -0.42
CA LEU A 312 -14.94 23.46 -0.14
C LEU A 312 -15.15 24.96 -0.34
N GLU A 313 -16.03 25.35 -1.27
CA GLU A 313 -16.38 26.76 -1.48
C GLU A 313 -17.28 27.28 -0.35
N LYS A 314 -18.35 26.54 -0.03
CA LYS A 314 -19.31 26.93 1.02
C LYS A 314 -18.68 26.92 2.40
N SER A 315 -17.69 26.06 2.65
CA SER A 315 -16.97 26.07 3.92
C SER A 315 -16.17 27.35 4.15
N GLN A 316 -16.00 28.21 3.14
CA GLN A 316 -15.35 29.50 3.34
C GLN A 316 -16.21 30.51 4.12
N THR A 317 -17.53 30.32 4.12
CA THR A 317 -18.49 31.25 4.73
C THR A 317 -19.47 30.57 5.68
N MET A 318 -19.57 29.25 5.63
CA MET A 318 -20.47 28.43 6.45
C MET A 318 -19.70 27.52 7.40
N SER A 319 -20.32 27.17 8.53
CA SER A 319 -19.80 26.09 9.38
C SER A 319 -19.79 24.74 8.65
N PRO A 320 -18.95 23.78 9.07
CA PRO A 320 -18.92 22.43 8.51
C PRO A 320 -20.30 21.77 8.37
N GLN A 321 -21.17 21.87 9.37
CA GLN A 321 -22.50 21.26 9.32
C GLN A 321 -23.44 21.97 8.34
N GLU A 322 -23.41 23.30 8.30
CA GLU A 322 -24.22 24.09 7.38
C GLU A 322 -23.78 23.87 5.94
N ALA A 323 -22.47 23.85 5.68
CA ALA A 323 -21.90 23.57 4.37
C ALA A 323 -22.32 22.19 3.87
N VAL A 324 -22.23 21.15 4.72
CA VAL A 324 -22.67 19.80 4.35
C VAL A 324 -24.18 19.76 4.10
N LYS A 325 -25.00 20.39 4.94
CA LYS A 325 -26.46 20.44 4.75
C LYS A 325 -26.84 21.15 3.44
N ALA A 326 -26.17 22.25 3.11
CA ALA A 326 -26.39 23.00 1.89
C ALA A 326 -26.05 22.16 0.64
N VAL A 327 -24.92 21.45 0.66
CA VAL A 327 -24.52 20.55 -0.43
C VAL A 327 -25.47 19.35 -0.55
N GLU A 328 -25.94 18.76 0.55
CA GLU A 328 -26.93 17.68 0.52
C GLU A 328 -28.26 18.12 -0.10
N THR A 329 -28.63 19.39 0.09
CA THR A 329 -29.85 19.96 -0.50
C THR A 329 -29.68 20.17 -2.00
N GLN A 330 -28.52 20.67 -2.42
CA GLN A 330 -28.21 20.98 -3.81
C GLN A 330 -27.89 19.73 -4.64
N PHE A 331 -27.34 18.69 -4.01
CA PHE A 331 -26.97 17.43 -4.63
C PHE A 331 -27.64 16.26 -3.88
N PRO A 332 -28.95 16.01 -4.11
CA PRO A 332 -29.73 15.02 -3.34
C PRO A 332 -29.19 13.59 -3.43
N ASP A 333 -28.41 13.30 -4.49
CA ASP A 333 -27.82 11.99 -4.76
C ASP A 333 -26.38 11.85 -4.29
N ILE A 334 -25.79 12.89 -3.67
CA ILE A 334 -24.37 12.89 -3.26
C ILE A 334 -24.03 11.74 -2.31
N ARG A 335 -25.00 11.32 -1.50
CA ARG A 335 -24.87 10.18 -0.57
C ARG A 335 -25.09 8.83 -1.23
N LYS A 336 -25.76 8.75 -2.38
CA LYS A 336 -26.16 7.47 -2.98
C LYS A 336 -24.94 6.67 -3.45
N GLY A 337 -24.86 5.41 -3.07
CA GLY A 337 -23.86 4.46 -3.54
C GLY A 337 -24.22 3.05 -3.12
N ALA A 338 -24.39 2.14 -4.08
CA ALA A 338 -24.72 0.74 -3.79
C ALA A 338 -23.51 -0.05 -3.27
N LEU A 339 -22.30 0.31 -3.74
CA LEU A 339 -21.05 -0.39 -3.42
C LEU A 339 -20.01 0.49 -2.72
N SER A 340 -20.16 1.82 -2.78
CA SER A 340 -19.19 2.77 -2.22
C SER A 340 -19.91 3.79 -1.34
N THR A 341 -19.73 3.65 -0.02
CA THR A 341 -20.23 4.57 1.01
C THR A 341 -19.30 5.74 1.29
N ARG A 342 -18.07 5.72 0.75
CA ARG A 342 -16.99 6.69 1.00
C ARG A 342 -17.42 8.17 1.04
N THR A 343 -18.27 8.61 0.11
CA THR A 343 -18.79 9.99 0.11
C THR A 343 -19.73 10.24 1.28
N ALA A 344 -20.61 9.30 1.61
CA ALA A 344 -21.49 9.42 2.78
C ALA A 344 -20.68 9.41 4.09
N ASP A 345 -19.71 8.50 4.20
CA ASP A 345 -18.84 8.37 5.38
C ASP A 345 -18.04 9.65 5.64
N LEU A 346 -17.52 10.27 4.57
CA LEU A 346 -16.83 11.56 4.65
C LEU A 346 -17.80 12.66 5.12
N LEU A 347 -18.99 12.79 4.54
CA LEU A 347 -19.95 13.81 4.96
C LEU A 347 -20.39 13.63 6.43
N ASP A 348 -20.45 12.39 6.91
CA ASP A 348 -20.78 12.09 8.31
C ASP A 348 -19.62 12.41 9.27
N SER A 349 -18.38 12.17 8.87
CA SER A 349 -17.21 12.53 9.67
C SER A 349 -17.07 14.05 9.81
N LEU A 350 -17.36 14.80 8.74
CA LEU A 350 -17.35 16.27 8.76
C LEU A 350 -18.39 16.86 9.71
N LYS A 351 -19.53 16.19 9.93
CA LYS A 351 -20.57 16.63 10.88
C LYS A 351 -20.23 16.40 12.35
N LYS A 352 -19.37 15.42 12.68
CA LYS A 352 -19.14 14.94 14.05
C LYS A 352 -18.19 15.82 14.89
N VAL A 353 -17.35 16.65 14.26
CA VAL A 353 -16.16 17.24 14.92
C VAL A 353 -16.45 18.44 15.87
N GLN A 354 -17.66 18.98 15.93
CA GLN A 354 -17.97 20.05 16.92
C GLN A 354 -18.46 19.56 18.28
N LYS A 355 -18.82 18.27 18.44
CA LYS A 355 -19.40 17.79 19.71
C LYS A 355 -18.39 17.62 20.85
N SER A 356 -17.08 17.76 20.61
CA SER A 356 -16.03 17.61 21.62
C SER A 356 -15.39 18.92 22.11
N LEU A 357 -15.95 20.08 21.76
CA LEU A 357 -15.46 21.41 22.22
C LEU A 357 -16.51 22.22 22.99
N GLY A 358 -17.64 21.61 23.35
CA GLY A 358 -18.69 22.25 24.13
C GLY A 358 -19.25 21.30 25.18
N ASN A 359 -18.50 21.11 26.26
CA ASN A 359 -18.99 20.69 27.58
C ASN A 359 -17.87 21.02 28.58
N ASN A 360 -17.88 22.25 29.08
CA ASN A 360 -17.32 22.59 30.40
C ASN A 360 -18.41 22.36 31.44
#